data_AF-A0A7J5EYT0-F1
#
_entry.id   AF-A0A7J5EYT0-F1
#
_cell.length_a   1.000
_cell.length_b   1.000
_cell.length_c   1.000
_cell.angle_alpha   90.00
_cell.angle_beta   90.00
_cell.angle_gamma   90.00
#
_symmetry.space_group_name_H-M   'P 1'
#
loop_
_entity.id
_entity.type
_entity.pdbx_description
1 polymer ?
#
loop_
_entity_poly.entity_id
_entity_poly.type
_entity_poly.pdbx_seq_one_letter_code
_entity_poly.pdbx_strand_id
1 'polypeptide(L)'
;MTPPPGTKKPLITANMVTFARLIPMPLVSWWVYQGKGDKDSLWLALVVGTLIGCTDFIDGYLARKHGPTVLGGLLDPIADKVFIAFAYMPFADTGLVPAWVCALMFVREFFVTGLRSAYEQRDLSLKTSYLAKAKTWTQMQGIGVIVLFPLTEGGRVMEWLFWTGIFGPLVAAGALWAIKKKLWRGAFFMSAAFVAVMVVYQRGDHRFTMDFCMFVIVAITWVSGVDYIVGGWTQLRGRGDFNRADAVRLVSSVAVPAAVFFALVESPAPAWPVIAVLALELAMGGLDNLLSHHRVASGALWWGTRTLGSAALLAAAALVDGDAATWLAIAAAVLTFAGAVAAAALRLALSR
;
A
#
# COMPACT_ATOMS: atom_id res chain seq x y z
N MET A 1 -20.68 -18.27 -9.69
CA MET A 1 -21.45 -19.31 -8.99
C MET A 1 -22.39 -18.62 -8.03
N THR A 2 -23.69 -18.73 -8.23
CA THR A 2 -24.71 -18.19 -7.31
C THR A 2 -24.68 -19.01 -6.01
N PRO A 3 -24.85 -18.37 -4.84
CA PRO A 3 -24.91 -19.10 -3.58
C PRO A 3 -26.10 -20.08 -3.58
N PRO A 4 -25.99 -21.23 -2.89
CA PRO A 4 -27.05 -22.21 -2.85
C PRO A 4 -28.36 -21.60 -2.31
N PRO A 5 -29.54 -22.04 -2.80
CA PRO A 5 -30.81 -21.49 -2.38
C PRO A 5 -30.99 -21.69 -0.86
N GLY A 6 -31.27 -20.60 -0.12
CA GLY A 6 -31.52 -20.64 1.32
C GLY A 6 -30.44 -20.03 2.22
N THR A 7 -29.29 -19.59 1.68
CA THR A 7 -28.34 -18.81 2.49
C THR A 7 -28.90 -17.40 2.73
N LYS A 8 -29.27 -17.09 3.98
CA LYS A 8 -29.59 -15.72 4.39
C LYS A 8 -28.46 -14.79 3.94
N LYS A 9 -28.79 -13.65 3.30
CA LYS A 9 -27.82 -12.60 2.99
C LYS A 9 -27.02 -12.31 4.26
N PRO A 10 -25.67 -12.42 4.25
CA PRO A 10 -24.89 -12.14 5.44
C PRO A 10 -25.07 -10.67 5.81
N LEU A 11 -25.28 -10.40 7.11
CA LEU A 11 -25.45 -9.04 7.66
C LEU A 11 -24.22 -8.15 7.43
N ILE A 12 -23.05 -8.76 7.23
CA ILE A 12 -21.79 -8.10 6.90
C ILE A 12 -21.27 -8.75 5.61
N THR A 13 -21.03 -7.94 4.57
CA THR A 13 -20.42 -8.41 3.32
C THR A 13 -18.94 -8.05 3.29
N ALA A 14 -18.13 -8.75 2.48
CA ALA A 14 -16.71 -8.39 2.30
C ALA A 14 -16.55 -6.90 1.94
N ASN A 15 -17.40 -6.39 1.06
CA ASN A 15 -17.41 -4.99 0.63
C ASN A 15 -17.59 -4.02 1.81
N MET A 16 -18.49 -4.32 2.75
CA MET A 16 -18.71 -3.48 3.93
C MET A 16 -17.46 -3.44 4.82
N VAL A 17 -16.71 -4.54 4.90
CA VAL A 17 -15.44 -4.59 5.64
C VAL A 17 -14.36 -3.78 4.91
N THR A 18 -14.26 -3.92 3.59
CA THR A 18 -13.32 -3.13 2.76
C THR A 18 -13.61 -1.62 2.85
N PHE A 19 -14.88 -1.20 2.83
CA PHE A 19 -15.26 0.20 3.06
C PHE A 19 -14.99 0.65 4.49
N ALA A 20 -15.31 -0.19 5.49
CA ALA A 20 -15.01 0.09 6.88
C ALA A 20 -13.50 0.22 7.16
N ARG A 21 -12.63 -0.41 6.34
CA ARG A 21 -11.17 -0.21 6.37
C ARG A 21 -10.76 1.15 5.82
N LEU A 22 -11.32 1.57 4.69
CA LEU A 22 -10.88 2.76 3.95
C LEU A 22 -11.31 4.08 4.61
N ILE A 23 -12.55 4.14 5.09
CA ILE A 23 -13.14 5.35 5.70
C ILE A 23 -12.29 5.93 6.85
N PRO A 24 -11.75 5.13 7.80
CA PRO A 24 -10.96 5.67 8.90
C PRO A 24 -9.49 6.01 8.55
N MET A 25 -8.97 5.68 7.36
CA MET A 25 -7.55 5.94 7.03
C MET A 25 -7.15 7.44 7.03
N PRO A 26 -7.99 8.36 6.54
CA PRO A 26 -7.73 9.80 6.68
C PRO A 26 -7.69 10.25 8.15
N LEU A 27 -8.54 9.66 9.01
CA LEU A 27 -8.54 9.94 10.45
C LEU A 27 -7.24 9.47 11.11
N VAL A 28 -6.78 8.26 10.77
CA VAL A 28 -5.47 7.77 11.25
C VAL A 28 -4.34 8.70 10.81
N SER A 29 -4.37 9.17 9.57
CA SER A 29 -3.37 10.12 9.05
C SER A 29 -3.40 11.45 9.79
N TRP A 30 -4.59 11.94 10.12
CA TRP A 30 -4.76 13.16 10.91
C TRP A 30 -4.14 13.01 12.31
N TRP A 31 -4.38 11.88 13.00
CA TRP A 31 -3.74 11.62 14.29
C TRP A 31 -2.20 11.53 14.20
N VAL A 32 -1.65 11.00 13.10
CA VAL A 32 -0.18 11.02 12.88
C VAL A 32 0.34 12.45 12.82
N TYR A 33 -0.35 13.35 12.12
CA TYR A 33 0.05 14.77 12.07
C TYR A 33 -0.02 15.45 13.44
N GLN A 34 -1.04 15.17 14.23
CA GLN A 34 -1.14 15.67 15.61
C GLN A 34 -0.09 15.05 16.54
N GLY A 35 0.43 13.86 16.19
CA GLY A 35 1.47 13.14 16.90
C GLY A 35 2.77 13.90 17.13
N LYS A 36 3.06 14.96 16.36
CA LYS A 36 4.23 15.84 16.59
C LYS A 36 4.15 16.59 17.92
N GLY A 37 2.94 16.90 18.39
CA GLY A 37 2.69 17.65 19.63
C GLY A 37 1.97 16.85 20.72
N ASP A 38 1.35 15.73 20.38
CA ASP A 38 0.54 14.92 21.28
C ASP A 38 0.82 13.41 21.10
N LYS A 39 1.48 12.80 22.10
CA LYS A 39 1.76 11.36 22.10
C LYS A 39 0.49 10.51 22.14
N ASP A 40 -0.61 11.01 22.72
CA ASP A 40 -1.87 10.27 22.82
C ASP A 40 -2.50 10.09 21.45
N SER A 41 -2.47 11.13 20.61
CA SER A 41 -2.86 11.04 19.20
C SER A 41 -2.03 9.99 18.45
N LEU A 42 -0.71 9.94 18.68
CA LEU A 42 0.14 8.95 18.01
C LEU A 42 -0.12 7.51 18.50
N TRP A 43 -0.46 7.32 19.78
CA TRP A 43 -0.95 6.03 20.31
C TRP A 43 -2.27 5.62 19.67
N LEU A 44 -3.23 6.55 19.52
CA LEU A 44 -4.49 6.30 18.83
C LEU A 44 -4.27 5.91 17.38
N ALA A 45 -3.39 6.62 16.65
CA ALA A 45 -3.02 6.27 15.28
C ALA A 45 -2.45 4.85 15.19
N LEU A 46 -1.55 4.46 16.10
CA LEU A 46 -0.96 3.13 16.13
C LEU A 46 -1.99 2.05 16.44
N VAL A 47 -2.81 2.22 17.50
CA VAL A 47 -3.80 1.22 17.92
C VAL A 47 -4.89 1.06 16.88
N VAL A 48 -5.51 2.16 16.45
CA VAL A 48 -6.60 2.13 15.46
C VAL A 48 -6.07 1.67 14.10
N GLY A 49 -4.91 2.15 13.66
CA GLY A 49 -4.27 1.70 12.42
C GLY A 49 -3.95 0.20 12.43
N THR A 50 -3.49 -0.34 13.56
CA THR A 50 -3.26 -1.78 13.74
C THR A 50 -4.56 -2.57 13.69
N LEU A 51 -5.61 -2.11 14.38
CA LEU A 51 -6.93 -2.76 14.34
C LEU A 51 -7.50 -2.78 12.92
N ILE A 52 -7.40 -1.67 12.18
CA ILE A 52 -7.80 -1.57 10.78
C ILE A 52 -7.00 -2.57 9.92
N GLY A 53 -5.68 -2.64 10.06
CA GLY A 53 -4.85 -3.60 9.35
C GLY A 53 -5.23 -5.06 9.65
N CYS A 54 -5.62 -5.36 10.89
CA CYS A 54 -6.10 -6.69 11.29
C CYS A 54 -7.47 -7.06 10.66
N THR A 55 -8.27 -6.09 10.23
CA THR A 55 -9.55 -6.37 9.55
C THR A 55 -9.39 -7.09 8.21
N ASP A 56 -8.18 -7.08 7.61
CA ASP A 56 -7.81 -7.82 6.39
C ASP A 56 -7.77 -9.35 6.54
N PHE A 57 -7.76 -9.83 7.78
CA PHE A 57 -7.97 -11.25 8.01
C PHE A 57 -9.47 -11.62 7.99
N ILE A 58 -10.34 -10.65 8.28
CA ILE A 58 -11.78 -10.86 8.46
C ILE A 58 -12.49 -10.90 7.11
N ASP A 59 -12.23 -9.96 6.21
CA ASP A 59 -12.78 -9.95 4.85
C ASP A 59 -12.37 -11.19 4.04
N GLY A 60 -11.10 -11.59 4.08
CA GLY A 60 -10.60 -12.79 3.42
C GLY A 60 -11.22 -14.07 4.01
N TYR A 61 -11.53 -14.07 5.31
CA TYR A 61 -12.30 -15.17 5.92
C TYR A 61 -13.75 -15.17 5.45
N LEU A 62 -14.38 -14.00 5.38
CA LEU A 62 -15.78 -13.84 5.00
C LEU A 62 -16.00 -14.17 3.52
N ALA A 63 -15.07 -13.79 2.64
CA ALA A 63 -15.07 -14.11 1.22
C ALA A 63 -14.92 -15.62 0.97
N ARG A 64 -14.07 -16.32 1.76
CA ARG A 64 -13.96 -17.79 1.68
C ARG A 64 -15.22 -18.51 2.17
N LYS A 65 -15.95 -17.90 3.12
CA LYS A 65 -17.14 -18.51 3.73
C LYS A 65 -18.42 -18.27 2.91
N HIS A 66 -18.58 -17.09 2.31
CA HIS A 66 -19.82 -16.69 1.63
C HIS A 66 -19.67 -16.59 0.10
N GLY A 67 -18.46 -16.79 -0.42
CA GLY A 67 -18.12 -16.64 -1.83
C GLY A 67 -17.64 -15.22 -2.16
N PRO A 68 -16.73 -15.07 -3.14
CA PRO A 68 -16.27 -13.76 -3.60
C PRO A 68 -17.40 -13.02 -4.33
N THR A 69 -17.49 -11.70 -4.12
CA THR A 69 -18.37 -10.84 -4.91
C THR A 69 -17.55 -10.09 -5.97
N VAL A 70 -18.17 -9.74 -7.10
CA VAL A 70 -17.51 -8.99 -8.18
C VAL A 70 -16.97 -7.64 -7.66
N LEU A 71 -17.78 -6.93 -6.86
CA LEU A 71 -17.41 -5.66 -6.27
C LEU A 71 -16.26 -5.82 -5.26
N GLY A 72 -16.29 -6.86 -4.43
CA GLY A 72 -15.22 -7.11 -3.45
C GLY A 72 -13.89 -7.43 -4.11
N GLY A 73 -13.89 -8.27 -5.15
CA GLY A 73 -12.69 -8.54 -5.93
C GLY A 73 -12.08 -7.29 -6.57
N LEU A 74 -12.92 -6.30 -6.92
CA LEU A 74 -12.48 -5.01 -7.44
C LEU A 74 -11.93 -4.07 -6.36
N LEU A 75 -12.58 -4.04 -5.20
CA LEU A 75 -12.27 -3.12 -4.11
C LEU A 75 -11.05 -3.55 -3.30
N ASP A 76 -10.78 -4.85 -3.15
CA ASP A 76 -9.67 -5.33 -2.32
C ASP A 76 -8.30 -4.81 -2.81
N PRO A 77 -7.91 -4.95 -4.10
CA PRO A 77 -6.62 -4.42 -4.58
C PRO A 77 -6.51 -2.89 -4.52
N ILE A 78 -7.64 -2.19 -4.53
CA ILE A 78 -7.70 -0.74 -4.36
C ILE A 78 -7.45 -0.40 -2.89
N ALA A 79 -8.18 -1.04 -1.98
CA ALA A 79 -8.14 -0.76 -0.56
C ALA A 79 -6.75 -1.03 0.03
N ASP A 80 -6.10 -2.13 -0.34
CA ASP A 80 -4.75 -2.47 0.15
C ASP A 80 -3.72 -1.40 -0.22
N LYS A 81 -3.83 -0.89 -1.44
CA LYS A 81 -2.92 0.12 -1.98
C LYS A 81 -3.15 1.51 -1.41
N VAL A 82 -4.41 1.87 -1.20
CA VAL A 82 -4.78 3.11 -0.51
C VAL A 82 -4.36 3.04 0.96
N PHE A 83 -4.52 1.86 1.60
CA PHE A 83 -4.14 1.65 2.98
C PHE A 83 -2.66 1.94 3.21
N ILE A 84 -1.77 1.36 2.38
CA ILE A 84 -0.33 1.59 2.54
C ILE A 84 0.07 3.05 2.27
N ALA A 85 -0.62 3.75 1.36
CA ALA A 85 -0.39 5.18 1.10
C ALA A 85 -0.66 6.04 2.34
N PHE A 86 -1.85 5.88 2.94
CA PHE A 86 -2.20 6.61 4.17
C PHE A 86 -1.39 6.15 5.40
N ALA A 87 -0.91 4.90 5.41
CA ALA A 87 -0.09 4.40 6.49
C ALA A 87 1.36 4.90 6.48
N TYR A 88 1.91 5.31 5.33
CA TYR A 88 3.33 5.71 5.21
C TYR A 88 3.52 7.20 4.89
N MET A 89 2.65 7.80 4.09
CA MET A 89 2.84 9.19 3.64
C MET A 89 2.87 10.21 4.77
N PRO A 90 1.98 10.16 5.78
CA PRO A 90 2.06 11.09 6.91
C PRO A 90 3.38 10.97 7.68
N PHE A 91 3.96 9.76 7.78
CA PHE A 91 5.27 9.58 8.41
C PHE A 91 6.43 10.14 7.58
N ALA A 92 6.30 10.13 6.25
CA ALA A 92 7.25 10.78 5.35
C ALA A 92 7.21 12.31 5.50
N ASP A 93 6.01 12.88 5.49
CA ASP A 93 5.77 14.32 5.61
C ASP A 93 6.17 14.86 7.01
N THR A 94 5.85 14.10 8.06
CA THR A 94 6.23 14.47 9.42
C THR A 94 7.73 14.35 9.69
N GLY A 95 8.49 13.68 8.82
CA GLY A 95 9.93 13.45 8.95
C GLY A 95 10.32 12.29 9.86
N LEU A 96 9.36 11.51 10.38
CA LEU A 96 9.64 10.31 11.17
C LEU A 96 10.31 9.22 10.33
N VAL A 97 9.89 9.10 9.08
CA VAL A 97 10.52 8.25 8.07
C VAL A 97 11.08 9.18 7.00
N PRO A 98 12.36 9.07 6.61
CA PRO A 98 12.89 9.88 5.52
C PRO A 98 12.09 9.66 4.23
N ALA A 99 11.68 10.73 3.56
CA ALA A 99 10.85 10.68 2.36
C ALA A 99 11.45 9.78 1.25
N TRP A 100 12.78 9.72 1.14
CA TRP A 100 13.46 8.86 0.16
C TRP A 100 13.24 7.35 0.42
N VAL A 101 13.08 6.92 1.68
CA VAL A 101 12.77 5.52 2.04
C VAL A 101 11.39 5.16 1.52
N CYS A 102 10.41 6.03 1.76
CA CYS A 102 9.05 5.88 1.24
C CYS A 102 9.06 5.95 -0.30
N ALA A 103 9.82 6.86 -0.91
CA ALA A 103 9.97 6.95 -2.35
C ALA A 103 10.46 5.65 -2.98
N LEU A 104 11.54 5.04 -2.44
CA LEU A 104 12.04 3.75 -2.93
C LEU A 104 11.00 2.63 -2.83
N MET A 105 10.20 2.64 -1.77
CA MET A 105 9.12 1.67 -1.58
C MET A 105 8.01 1.86 -2.63
N PHE A 106 7.49 3.09 -2.79
CA PHE A 106 6.39 3.37 -3.71
C PHE A 106 6.80 3.32 -5.17
N VAL A 107 8.00 3.78 -5.56
CA VAL A 107 8.53 3.62 -6.93
C VAL A 107 8.46 2.17 -7.36
N ARG A 108 8.88 1.24 -6.49
CA ARG A 108 8.77 -0.20 -6.77
C ARG A 108 7.32 -0.62 -6.92
N GLU A 109 6.41 -0.22 -6.03
CA GLU A 109 4.99 -0.60 -6.11
C GLU A 109 4.35 -0.16 -7.43
N PHE A 110 4.61 1.07 -7.85
CA PHE A 110 4.15 1.58 -9.13
C PHE A 110 4.79 0.82 -10.29
N PHE A 111 6.11 0.61 -10.26
CA PHE A 111 6.84 -0.05 -11.33
C PHE A 111 6.35 -1.49 -11.55
N VAL A 112 6.24 -2.28 -10.48
CA VAL A 112 5.72 -3.66 -10.55
C VAL A 112 4.25 -3.66 -10.97
N THR A 113 3.45 -2.68 -10.54
CA THR A 113 2.05 -2.53 -11.00
C THR A 113 1.99 -2.26 -12.50
N GLY A 114 2.80 -1.33 -13.02
CA GLY A 114 2.84 -0.99 -14.44
C GLY A 114 3.32 -2.16 -15.30
N LEU A 115 4.38 -2.85 -14.88
CA LEU A 115 4.88 -4.06 -15.52
C LEU A 115 3.82 -5.15 -15.56
N ARG A 116 3.15 -5.42 -14.44
CA ARG A 116 2.09 -6.42 -14.36
C ARG A 116 0.95 -6.12 -15.32
N SER A 117 0.56 -4.85 -15.45
CA SER A 117 -0.45 -4.42 -16.43
C SER A 117 -0.04 -4.71 -17.87
N ALA A 118 1.25 -4.56 -18.20
CA ALA A 118 1.78 -4.88 -19.52
C ALA A 118 1.80 -6.39 -19.77
N TYR A 119 2.12 -7.21 -18.76
CA TYR A 119 2.14 -8.68 -18.90
C TYR A 119 0.74 -9.29 -19.02
N GLU A 120 -0.20 -8.84 -18.19
CA GLU A 120 -1.55 -9.39 -18.12
C GLU A 120 -2.34 -9.14 -19.43
N GLN A 121 -2.06 -8.05 -20.16
CA GLN A 121 -2.60 -7.84 -21.52
C GLN A 121 -2.18 -8.90 -22.54
N ARG A 122 -1.12 -9.65 -22.25
CA ARG A 122 -0.49 -10.65 -23.14
C ARG A 122 -0.71 -12.08 -22.64
N ASP A 123 -1.67 -12.26 -21.72
CA ASP A 123 -2.01 -13.53 -21.08
C ASP A 123 -0.82 -14.20 -20.36
N LEU A 124 0.20 -13.40 -19.96
CA LEU A 124 1.35 -13.87 -19.17
C LEU A 124 1.04 -13.71 -17.68
N SER A 125 0.86 -14.83 -16.98
CA SER A 125 0.68 -14.82 -15.53
C SER A 125 2.02 -15.06 -14.82
N LEU A 126 2.49 -14.06 -14.08
CA LEU A 126 3.62 -14.23 -13.17
C LEU A 126 3.09 -14.80 -11.86
N LYS A 127 3.60 -15.97 -11.46
CA LYS A 127 3.21 -16.60 -10.19
C LYS A 127 3.64 -15.70 -9.03
N THR A 128 2.71 -15.47 -8.10
CA THR A 128 2.98 -14.73 -6.87
C THR A 128 3.91 -15.55 -5.96
N SER A 129 5.10 -15.01 -5.68
CA SER A 129 6.08 -15.63 -4.78
C SER A 129 5.67 -15.51 -3.31
N TYR A 130 6.10 -16.47 -2.47
CA TYR A 130 5.96 -16.39 -1.01
C TYR A 130 6.56 -15.10 -0.43
N LEU A 131 7.57 -14.53 -1.09
CA LEU A 131 8.19 -13.25 -0.74
C LEU A 131 7.20 -12.09 -0.71
N ALA A 132 6.16 -12.11 -1.54
CA ALA A 132 5.16 -11.04 -1.56
C ALA A 132 4.35 -10.98 -0.25
N LYS A 133 4.09 -12.15 0.38
CA LYS A 133 3.39 -12.21 1.67
C LYS A 133 4.29 -11.75 2.82
N ALA A 134 5.55 -12.18 2.79
CA ALA A 134 6.56 -11.78 3.76
C ALA A 134 6.76 -10.25 3.75
N LYS A 135 6.83 -9.65 2.56
CA LYS A 135 6.92 -8.19 2.37
C LYS A 135 5.81 -7.45 3.12
N THR A 136 4.54 -7.83 2.92
CA THR A 136 3.41 -7.13 3.55
C THR A 136 3.49 -7.17 5.08
N TRP A 137 3.83 -8.34 5.65
CA TRP A 137 4.02 -8.46 7.10
C TRP A 137 5.16 -7.59 7.61
N THR A 138 6.30 -7.60 6.92
CA THR A 138 7.45 -6.76 7.28
C THR A 138 7.13 -5.27 7.17
N GLN A 139 6.38 -4.83 6.17
CA GLN A 139 5.96 -3.44 6.03
C GLN A 139 5.02 -2.98 7.14
N MET A 140 3.99 -3.78 7.45
CA MET A 140 3.02 -3.44 8.51
C MET A 140 3.65 -3.47 9.90
N GLN A 141 4.48 -4.48 10.16
CA GLN A 141 5.18 -4.62 11.44
C GLN A 141 6.25 -3.55 11.60
N GLY A 142 7.06 -3.32 10.56
CA GLY A 142 8.17 -2.37 10.61
C GLY A 142 7.71 -0.94 10.83
N ILE A 143 6.63 -0.49 10.18
CA ILE A 143 6.09 0.86 10.45
C ILE A 143 5.55 0.96 11.88
N GLY A 144 4.86 -0.07 12.38
CA GLY A 144 4.39 -0.11 13.76
C GLY A 144 5.55 0.01 14.77
N VAL A 145 6.65 -0.71 14.53
CA VAL A 145 7.86 -0.62 15.36
C VAL A 145 8.51 0.77 15.28
N ILE A 146 8.62 1.35 14.09
CA ILE A 146 9.19 2.70 13.91
C ILE A 146 8.41 3.74 14.72
N VAL A 147 7.08 3.63 14.74
CA VAL A 147 6.19 4.53 15.52
C VAL A 147 6.32 4.34 17.03
N LEU A 148 6.72 3.16 17.50
CA LEU A 148 6.92 2.91 18.94
C LEU A 148 8.11 3.66 19.54
N PHE A 149 9.13 4.00 18.75
CA PHE A 149 10.30 4.73 19.23
C PHE A 149 9.98 6.13 19.78
N PRO A 150 9.31 7.04 19.03
CA PRO A 150 8.94 8.35 19.58
C PRO A 150 7.90 8.25 20.72
N LEU A 151 7.13 7.17 20.78
CA LEU A 151 6.12 6.96 21.83
C LEU A 151 6.72 6.54 23.18
N THR A 152 7.66 5.60 23.14
CA THR A 152 8.20 4.97 24.36
C THR A 152 9.53 5.56 24.79
N GLU A 153 10.20 6.33 23.92
CA GLU A 153 11.56 6.88 24.14
C GLU A 153 12.62 5.82 24.49
N GLY A 154 12.32 4.53 24.26
CA GLY A 154 13.13 3.40 24.69
C GLY A 154 12.92 2.98 26.15
N GLY A 155 13.39 1.79 26.47
CA GLY A 155 13.34 1.21 27.81
C GLY A 155 12.30 0.11 27.98
N ARG A 156 11.83 -0.09 29.22
CA ARG A 156 11.07 -1.29 29.62
C ARG A 156 9.78 -1.49 28.84
N VAL A 157 9.05 -0.42 28.51
CA VAL A 157 7.80 -0.53 27.74
C VAL A 157 8.07 -1.06 26.33
N MET A 158 9.13 -0.58 25.67
CA MET A 158 9.56 -1.07 24.36
C MET A 158 9.94 -2.55 24.40
N GLU A 159 10.67 -2.99 25.44
CA GLU A 159 11.02 -4.39 25.64
C GLU A 159 9.78 -5.27 25.81
N TRP A 160 8.81 -4.84 26.63
CA TRP A 160 7.53 -5.56 26.77
C TRP A 160 6.79 -5.66 25.44
N LEU A 161 6.78 -4.61 24.64
CA LEU A 161 6.17 -4.61 23.31
C LEU A 161 6.89 -5.54 22.32
N PHE A 162 8.21 -5.65 22.40
CA PHE A 162 8.94 -6.66 21.63
C PHE A 162 8.59 -8.07 22.08
N TRP A 163 8.55 -8.34 23.39
CA TRP A 163 8.15 -9.65 23.90
C TRP A 163 6.72 -10.03 23.51
N THR A 164 5.77 -9.08 23.57
CA THR A 164 4.39 -9.34 23.11
C THR A 164 4.35 -9.55 21.59
N GLY A 165 5.18 -8.84 20.82
CA GLY A 165 5.36 -9.07 19.39
C GLY A 165 5.94 -10.45 19.05
N ILE A 166 6.85 -10.98 19.87
CA ILE A 166 7.43 -12.31 19.70
C ILE A 166 6.42 -13.40 20.07
N PHE A 167 5.87 -13.34 21.28
CA PHE A 167 5.04 -14.42 21.82
C PHE A 167 3.58 -14.34 21.35
N GLY A 168 3.05 -13.15 21.10
CA GLY A 168 1.67 -12.94 20.67
C GLY A 168 1.27 -13.76 19.44
N PRO A 169 2.03 -13.69 18.33
CA PRO A 169 1.77 -14.51 17.14
C PRO A 169 1.87 -16.02 17.43
N LEU A 170 2.84 -16.46 18.26
CA LEU A 170 2.99 -17.87 18.62
C LEU A 170 1.81 -18.39 19.44
N VAL A 171 1.35 -17.61 20.43
CA VAL A 171 0.16 -17.93 21.22
C VAL A 171 -1.08 -17.98 20.32
N ALA A 172 -1.24 -17.02 19.40
CA ALA A 172 -2.32 -17.03 18.43
C ALA A 172 -2.27 -18.26 17.50
N ALA A 173 -1.08 -18.67 17.05
CA ALA A 173 -0.91 -19.88 16.25
C ALA A 173 -1.23 -21.16 17.03
N GLY A 174 -0.82 -21.23 18.31
CA GLY A 174 -1.15 -22.32 19.22
C GLY A 174 -2.65 -22.44 19.47
N ALA A 175 -3.33 -21.30 19.72
CA ALA A 175 -4.79 -21.25 19.88
C ALA A 175 -5.52 -21.65 18.59
N LEU A 176 -5.08 -21.16 17.43
CA LEU A 176 -5.65 -21.54 16.13
C LEU A 176 -5.46 -23.04 15.85
N TRP A 177 -4.32 -23.60 16.23
CA TRP A 177 -4.07 -25.03 16.12
C TRP A 177 -4.96 -25.82 17.09
N ALA A 178 -5.14 -25.37 18.33
CA ALA A 178 -6.03 -26.03 19.30
C ALA A 178 -7.48 -26.07 18.82
N ILE A 179 -8.00 -24.96 18.27
CA ILE A 179 -9.40 -24.82 17.86
C ILE A 179 -9.66 -25.44 16.49
N LYS A 180 -8.81 -25.17 15.50
CA LYS A 180 -9.07 -25.51 14.08
C LYS A 180 -8.11 -26.55 13.52
N LYS A 181 -7.17 -27.07 14.32
CA LYS A 181 -6.07 -27.96 13.88
C LYS A 181 -5.29 -27.41 12.69
N LYS A 182 -5.30 -26.08 12.51
CA LYS A 182 -4.64 -25.37 11.42
C LYS A 182 -3.48 -24.57 11.96
N LEU A 183 -2.26 -24.92 11.52
CA LEU A 183 -1.06 -24.19 11.90
C LEU A 183 -0.94 -22.90 11.09
N TRP A 184 -0.93 -21.76 11.77
CA TRP A 184 -0.65 -20.47 11.14
C TRP A 184 0.86 -20.27 10.99
N ARG A 185 1.42 -20.76 9.88
CA ARG A 185 2.86 -20.66 9.58
C ARG A 185 3.41 -19.23 9.59
N GLY A 186 2.55 -18.24 9.35
CA GLY A 186 2.91 -16.82 9.36
C GLY A 186 3.35 -16.29 10.72
N ALA A 187 2.83 -16.85 11.80
CA ALA A 187 3.21 -16.47 13.15
C ALA A 187 4.71 -16.63 13.38
N PHE A 188 5.31 -17.72 12.90
CA PHE A 188 6.75 -17.96 13.06
C PHE A 188 7.58 -16.90 12.35
N PHE A 189 7.15 -16.44 11.17
CA PHE A 189 7.85 -15.37 10.46
C PHE A 189 7.73 -14.04 11.21
N MET A 190 6.52 -13.68 11.68
CA MET A 190 6.30 -12.44 12.44
C MET A 190 7.11 -12.43 13.74
N SER A 191 7.12 -13.53 14.48
CA SER A 191 7.92 -13.68 15.69
C SER A 191 9.41 -13.61 15.39
N ALA A 192 9.89 -14.27 14.33
CA ALA A 192 11.29 -14.20 13.93
C ALA A 192 11.71 -12.77 13.55
N ALA A 193 10.83 -12.01 12.88
CA ALA A 193 11.09 -10.61 12.57
C ALA A 193 11.21 -9.76 13.85
N PHE A 194 10.34 -9.97 14.85
CA PHE A 194 10.46 -9.27 16.13
C PHE A 194 11.73 -9.65 16.89
N VAL A 195 12.13 -10.93 16.87
CA VAL A 195 13.41 -11.36 17.47
C VAL A 195 14.59 -10.65 16.78
N ALA A 196 14.60 -10.58 15.45
CA ALA A 196 15.66 -9.90 14.72
C ALA A 196 15.77 -8.41 15.10
N VAL A 197 14.63 -7.71 15.17
CA VAL A 197 14.59 -6.30 15.59
C VAL A 197 15.01 -6.15 17.06
N MET A 198 14.58 -7.05 17.94
CA MET A 198 14.94 -7.02 19.36
C MET A 198 16.45 -7.24 19.58
N VAL A 199 17.07 -8.14 18.83
CA VAL A 199 18.53 -8.35 18.88
C VAL A 199 19.28 -7.09 18.44
N VAL A 200 18.78 -6.39 17.42
CA VAL A 200 19.35 -5.11 16.98
C VAL A 200 19.15 -4.03 18.04
N TYR A 201 17.95 -3.94 18.62
CA TYR A 201 17.62 -3.00 19.69
C TYR A 201 18.49 -3.19 20.94
N GLN A 202 18.82 -4.42 21.31
CA GLN A 202 19.69 -4.70 22.45
C GLN A 202 21.17 -4.37 22.19
N ARG A 203 21.58 -4.28 20.93
CA ARG A 203 22.99 -4.11 20.52
C ARG A 203 23.32 -2.71 20.02
N GLY A 204 22.32 -1.91 19.66
CA GLY A 204 22.51 -0.59 19.07
C GLY A 204 21.51 0.42 19.59
N ASP A 205 21.65 1.66 19.13
CA ASP A 205 20.80 2.76 19.56
C ASP A 205 19.42 2.74 18.88
N HIS A 206 18.50 3.57 19.38
CA HIS A 206 17.15 3.70 18.82
C HIS A 206 17.18 4.04 17.34
N ARG A 207 18.04 4.99 16.95
CA ARG A 207 18.21 5.41 15.55
C ARG A 207 18.71 4.26 14.68
N PHE A 208 19.70 3.50 15.15
CA PHE A 208 20.21 2.35 14.41
C PHE A 208 19.13 1.27 14.20
N THR A 209 18.28 1.05 15.19
CA THR A 209 17.18 0.09 15.07
C THR A 209 16.10 0.56 14.09
N MET A 210 15.77 1.86 14.10
CA MET A 210 14.86 2.45 13.11
C MET A 210 15.43 2.34 11.69
N ASP A 211 16.71 2.69 11.50
CA ASP A 211 17.40 2.59 10.22
C ASP A 211 17.44 1.13 9.72
N PHE A 212 17.70 0.16 10.61
CA PHE A 212 17.62 -1.26 10.31
C PHE A 212 16.22 -1.68 9.85
N CYS A 213 15.17 -1.27 10.57
CA CYS A 213 13.78 -1.55 10.18
C CYS A 213 13.46 -0.97 8.80
N MET A 214 13.83 0.29 8.54
CA MET A 214 13.64 0.94 7.24
C MET A 214 14.39 0.22 6.13
N PHE A 215 15.65 -0.16 6.37
CA PHE A 215 16.45 -0.94 5.42
C PHE A 215 15.79 -2.28 5.09
N VAL A 216 15.35 -3.03 6.11
CA VAL A 216 14.69 -4.33 5.93
C VAL A 216 13.38 -4.17 5.14
N ILE A 217 12.59 -3.12 5.42
CA ILE A 217 11.37 -2.79 4.66
C ILE A 217 11.70 -2.56 3.18
N VAL A 218 12.69 -1.72 2.87
CA VAL A 218 13.07 -1.42 1.48
C VAL A 218 13.63 -2.66 0.80
N ALA A 219 14.53 -3.38 1.47
CA ALA A 219 15.18 -4.58 0.93
C ALA A 219 14.16 -5.66 0.57
N ILE A 220 13.25 -6.02 1.47
CA ILE A 220 12.22 -7.05 1.17
C ILE A 220 11.25 -6.58 0.07
N THR A 221 10.96 -5.27 0.01
CA THR A 221 10.13 -4.69 -1.04
C THR A 221 10.76 -4.87 -2.41
N TRP A 222 12.04 -4.55 -2.55
CA TRP A 222 12.76 -4.71 -3.82
C TRP A 222 13.01 -6.18 -4.16
N VAL A 223 13.49 -6.98 -3.21
CA VAL A 223 13.75 -8.42 -3.41
C VAL A 223 12.49 -9.17 -3.85
N SER A 224 11.33 -8.88 -3.26
CA SER A 224 10.06 -9.46 -3.72
C SER A 224 9.60 -8.98 -5.10
N GLY A 225 10.19 -7.90 -5.63
CA GLY A 225 9.90 -7.34 -6.95
C GLY A 225 10.81 -7.87 -8.05
N VAL A 226 12.00 -8.38 -7.72
CA VAL A 226 13.02 -8.81 -8.69
C VAL A 226 12.46 -9.81 -9.71
N ASP A 227 11.67 -10.79 -9.27
CA ASP A 227 11.08 -11.80 -10.16
C ASP A 227 10.20 -11.17 -11.25
N TYR A 228 9.46 -10.10 -10.91
CA TYR A 228 8.60 -9.39 -11.86
C TYR A 228 9.39 -8.54 -12.85
N ILE A 229 10.51 -7.99 -12.39
CA ILE A 229 11.38 -7.13 -13.19
C ILE A 229 12.21 -8.01 -14.13
N VAL A 230 12.99 -8.95 -13.61
CA VAL A 230 13.91 -9.78 -14.38
C VAL A 230 13.14 -10.82 -15.21
N GLY A 231 12.32 -11.64 -14.55
CA GLY A 231 11.60 -12.73 -15.21
C GLY A 231 10.52 -12.25 -16.17
N GLY A 232 9.90 -11.12 -15.86
CA GLY A 232 8.93 -10.50 -16.77
C GLY A 232 9.60 -9.78 -17.95
N TRP A 233 10.71 -9.06 -17.74
CA TRP A 233 11.39 -8.35 -18.82
C TRP A 233 11.92 -9.28 -19.90
N THR A 234 12.44 -10.45 -19.51
CA THR A 234 12.88 -11.48 -20.47
C THR A 234 11.73 -12.00 -21.33
N GLN A 235 10.53 -12.14 -20.74
CA GLN A 235 9.34 -12.58 -21.47
C GLN A 235 8.80 -11.49 -22.43
N LEU A 236 8.83 -10.22 -22.01
CA LEU A 236 8.45 -9.08 -22.86
C LEU A 236 9.36 -8.96 -24.09
N ARG A 237 10.68 -9.02 -23.88
CA ARG A 237 11.66 -8.88 -24.96
C ARG A 237 11.63 -10.07 -25.93
N GLY A 238 11.34 -11.26 -25.43
CA GLY A 238 11.26 -12.48 -26.24
C GLY A 238 10.10 -12.51 -27.25
N ARG A 239 9.01 -11.74 -27.01
CA ARG A 239 7.88 -11.65 -27.94
C ARG A 239 7.92 -10.43 -28.87
N GLY A 240 8.82 -9.46 -28.66
CA GLY A 240 8.99 -8.30 -29.55
C GLY A 240 7.86 -7.25 -29.56
N ASP A 241 6.81 -7.45 -28.77
CA ASP A 241 5.56 -6.66 -28.81
C ASP A 241 5.54 -5.42 -27.89
N PHE A 242 6.69 -4.79 -27.58
CA PHE A 242 6.71 -3.62 -26.70
C PHE A 242 6.13 -2.38 -27.42
N ASN A 243 4.95 -1.92 -27.02
CA ASN A 243 4.25 -0.81 -27.66
C ASN A 243 4.48 0.50 -26.91
N ARG A 244 4.22 1.65 -27.56
CA ARG A 244 4.25 2.99 -26.96
C ARG A 244 3.39 3.09 -25.69
N ALA A 245 2.31 2.31 -25.62
CA ALA A 245 1.46 2.20 -24.44
C ALA A 245 2.21 1.68 -23.20
N ASP A 246 3.05 0.65 -23.37
CA ASP A 246 3.84 0.08 -22.28
C ASP A 246 4.97 1.03 -21.85
N ALA A 247 5.56 1.75 -22.81
CA ALA A 247 6.57 2.78 -22.54
C ALA A 247 6.01 3.91 -21.66
N VAL A 248 4.86 4.48 -22.04
CA VAL A 248 4.18 5.50 -21.23
C VAL A 248 3.90 4.95 -19.83
N ARG A 249 3.47 3.68 -19.74
CA ARG A 249 3.18 3.00 -18.48
C ARG A 249 4.36 2.90 -17.53
N LEU A 250 5.51 2.52 -18.07
CA LEU A 250 6.72 2.40 -17.27
C LEU A 250 7.26 3.77 -16.88
N VAL A 251 7.25 4.74 -17.79
CA VAL A 251 7.73 6.09 -17.50
C VAL A 251 6.93 6.73 -16.37
N SER A 252 5.60 6.72 -16.44
CA SER A 252 4.83 7.38 -15.39
C SER A 252 4.77 6.57 -14.08
N SER A 253 5.02 5.25 -14.12
CA SER A 253 5.20 4.45 -12.91
C SER A 253 6.41 4.91 -12.08
N VAL A 254 7.37 5.60 -12.67
CA VAL A 254 8.50 6.22 -11.96
C VAL A 254 8.24 7.71 -11.74
N ALA A 255 7.70 8.41 -12.74
CA ALA A 255 7.51 9.86 -12.67
C ALA A 255 6.49 10.27 -11.59
N VAL A 256 5.39 9.55 -11.44
CA VAL A 256 4.36 9.86 -10.42
C VAL A 256 4.91 9.79 -9.00
N PRO A 257 5.47 8.65 -8.52
CA PRO A 257 6.01 8.60 -7.17
C PRO A 257 7.18 9.58 -6.97
N ALA A 258 8.04 9.77 -7.98
CA ALA A 258 9.11 10.78 -7.89
C ALA A 258 8.55 12.20 -7.68
N ALA A 259 7.56 12.61 -8.48
CA ALA A 259 6.92 13.92 -8.34
C ALA A 259 6.15 14.05 -7.02
N VAL A 260 5.50 12.99 -6.55
CA VAL A 260 4.83 12.96 -5.25
C VAL A 260 5.82 13.24 -4.12
N PHE A 261 6.93 12.50 -4.06
CA PHE A 261 7.88 12.68 -2.96
C PHE A 261 8.69 13.97 -3.09
N PHE A 262 8.94 14.44 -4.31
CA PHE A 262 9.52 15.76 -4.53
C PHE A 262 8.59 16.87 -4.03
N ALA A 263 7.31 16.82 -4.40
CA ALA A 263 6.31 17.76 -3.91
C ALA A 263 6.08 17.66 -2.40
N LEU A 264 6.13 16.45 -1.83
CA LEU A 264 5.97 16.26 -0.38
C LEU A 264 7.10 16.92 0.43
N VAL A 265 8.31 16.98 -0.13
CA VAL A 265 9.49 17.53 0.57
C VAL A 265 9.69 19.02 0.29
N GLU A 266 9.52 19.42 -0.97
CA GLU A 266 9.92 20.76 -1.44
C GLU A 266 8.74 21.73 -1.59
N SER A 267 7.51 21.23 -1.79
CA SER A 267 6.36 22.12 -2.02
C SER A 267 5.83 22.69 -0.70
N PRO A 268 5.48 23.97 -0.64
CA PRO A 268 4.74 24.55 0.48
C PRO A 268 3.25 24.16 0.48
N ALA A 269 2.80 23.38 -0.52
CA ALA A 269 1.43 22.90 -0.59
C ALA A 269 1.09 21.98 0.60
N PRO A 270 -0.17 21.94 1.06
CA PRO A 270 -0.58 21.00 2.08
C PRO A 270 -0.34 19.55 1.61
N ALA A 271 -0.06 18.63 2.52
CA ALA A 271 0.24 17.23 2.17
C ALA A 271 -0.98 16.45 1.62
N TRP A 272 -2.20 16.83 1.97
CA TRP A 272 -3.40 16.04 1.63
C TRP A 272 -3.65 15.84 0.12
N PRO A 273 -3.48 16.83 -0.79
CA PRO A 273 -3.66 16.61 -2.23
C PRO A 273 -2.58 15.69 -2.77
N VAL A 274 -1.33 15.81 -2.27
CA VAL A 274 -0.19 14.97 -2.66
C VAL A 274 -0.45 13.50 -2.28
N ILE A 275 -0.94 13.27 -1.06
CA ILE A 275 -1.34 11.93 -0.58
C ILE A 275 -2.51 11.38 -1.40
N ALA A 276 -3.49 12.22 -1.71
CA ALA A 276 -4.65 11.83 -2.52
C ALA A 276 -4.23 11.39 -3.94
N VAL A 277 -3.32 12.13 -4.60
CA VAL A 277 -2.76 11.74 -5.90
C VAL A 277 -2.12 10.36 -5.82
N LEU A 278 -1.21 10.14 -4.86
CA LEU A 278 -0.53 8.85 -4.71
C LEU A 278 -1.51 7.70 -4.47
N ALA A 279 -2.45 7.88 -3.54
CA ALA A 279 -3.43 6.87 -3.17
C ALA A 279 -4.35 6.51 -4.35
N LEU A 280 -4.85 7.50 -5.08
CA LEU A 280 -5.71 7.31 -6.25
C LEU A 280 -4.95 6.67 -7.41
N GLU A 281 -3.71 7.08 -7.66
CA GLU A 281 -2.89 6.50 -8.73
C GLU A 281 -2.54 5.03 -8.46
N LEU A 282 -2.19 4.70 -7.22
CA LEU A 282 -1.97 3.32 -6.81
C LEU A 282 -3.25 2.47 -6.96
N ALA A 283 -4.38 2.99 -6.48
CA ALA A 283 -5.69 2.35 -6.58
C ALA A 283 -6.03 2.05 -8.05
N MET A 284 -5.92 3.05 -8.92
CA MET A 284 -6.21 2.92 -10.35
C MET A 284 -5.27 1.93 -11.04
N GLY A 285 -3.99 1.90 -10.68
CA GLY A 285 -3.07 0.89 -11.20
C GLY A 285 -3.43 -0.53 -10.74
N GLY A 286 -3.91 -0.70 -9.50
CA GLY A 286 -4.41 -2.01 -9.02
C GLY A 286 -5.65 -2.47 -9.79
N LEU A 287 -6.58 -1.54 -10.00
CA LEU A 287 -7.80 -1.75 -10.78
C LEU A 287 -7.50 -2.09 -12.26
N ASP A 288 -6.58 -1.38 -12.89
CA ASP A 288 -6.19 -1.60 -14.29
C ASP A 288 -5.59 -2.99 -14.51
N ASN A 289 -4.85 -3.54 -13.54
CA ASN A 289 -4.31 -4.90 -13.61
C ASN A 289 -5.43 -5.94 -13.61
N LEU A 290 -6.36 -5.85 -12.65
CA LEU A 290 -7.50 -6.76 -12.57
C LEU A 290 -8.33 -6.75 -13.85
N LEU A 291 -8.49 -5.59 -14.48
CA LEU A 291 -9.30 -5.43 -15.68
C LEU A 291 -8.55 -5.71 -16.98
N SER A 292 -7.22 -5.65 -16.99
CA SER A 292 -6.42 -6.05 -18.14
C SER A 292 -6.65 -7.53 -18.50
N HIS A 293 -6.94 -8.36 -17.49
CA HIS A 293 -7.38 -9.75 -17.65
C HIS A 293 -8.73 -9.87 -18.41
N HIS A 294 -9.54 -8.82 -18.44
CA HIS A 294 -10.80 -8.75 -19.19
C HIS A 294 -10.66 -8.02 -20.53
N ARG A 295 -9.43 -7.66 -20.95
CA ARG A 295 -9.13 -6.89 -22.17
C ARG A 295 -9.78 -5.50 -22.25
N VAL A 296 -10.18 -4.93 -21.12
CA VAL A 296 -10.75 -3.56 -21.01
C VAL A 296 -9.71 -2.57 -20.43
N ALA A 297 -8.47 -2.66 -20.91
CA ALA A 297 -7.39 -1.79 -20.43
C ALA A 297 -7.63 -0.33 -20.89
N SER A 298 -7.27 0.64 -20.04
CA SER A 298 -7.28 2.06 -20.38
C SER A 298 -6.34 2.34 -21.57
N GLY A 299 -6.82 3.14 -22.53
CA GLY A 299 -6.00 3.60 -23.66
C GLY A 299 -4.77 4.38 -23.16
N ALA A 300 -3.62 4.15 -23.81
CA ALA A 300 -2.34 4.74 -23.44
C ALA A 300 -2.38 6.26 -23.27
N LEU A 301 -3.15 6.92 -24.13
CA LEU A 301 -3.26 8.37 -24.16
C LEU A 301 -4.00 8.91 -22.94
N TRP A 302 -5.13 8.30 -22.56
CA TRP A 302 -5.90 8.66 -21.36
C TRP A 302 -5.11 8.42 -20.07
N TRP A 303 -4.41 7.28 -20.03
CA TRP A 303 -3.60 6.93 -18.88
C TRP A 303 -2.39 7.86 -18.74
N GLY A 304 -1.72 8.16 -19.86
CA GLY A 304 -0.58 9.06 -19.91
C GLY A 304 -0.93 10.50 -19.54
N THR A 305 -2.01 11.06 -20.10
CA THR A 305 -2.44 12.43 -19.77
C THR A 305 -2.77 12.60 -18.30
N ARG A 306 -3.46 11.62 -17.70
CA ARG A 306 -3.78 11.64 -16.27
C ARG A 306 -2.53 11.53 -15.40
N THR A 307 -1.70 10.50 -15.62
CA THR A 307 -0.55 10.20 -14.76
C THR A 307 0.62 11.16 -14.93
N LEU A 308 1.01 11.46 -16.17
CA LEU A 308 2.09 12.44 -16.43
C LEU A 308 1.60 13.87 -16.18
N GLY A 309 0.32 14.15 -16.41
CA GLY A 309 -0.28 15.45 -16.07
C GLY A 309 -0.29 15.69 -14.56
N SER A 310 -0.69 14.69 -13.75
CA SER A 310 -0.66 14.81 -12.28
C SER A 310 0.77 14.93 -11.76
N ALA A 311 1.71 14.15 -12.31
CA ALA A 311 3.14 14.27 -11.98
C ALA A 311 3.70 15.65 -12.33
N ALA A 312 3.37 16.20 -13.50
CA ALA A 312 3.83 17.52 -13.93
C ALA A 312 3.26 18.64 -13.04
N LEU A 313 1.98 18.55 -12.66
CA LEU A 313 1.36 19.51 -11.75
C LEU A 313 1.99 19.48 -10.36
N LEU A 314 2.30 18.29 -9.83
CA LEU A 314 3.00 18.14 -8.55
C LEU A 314 4.44 18.65 -8.62
N ALA A 315 5.16 18.34 -9.69
CA ALA A 315 6.52 18.88 -9.90
C ALA A 315 6.49 20.40 -10.01
N ALA A 316 5.51 20.99 -10.70
CA ALA A 316 5.34 22.44 -10.75
C ALA A 316 4.98 23.03 -9.38
N ALA A 317 4.13 22.36 -8.59
CA ALA A 317 3.79 22.79 -7.23
C ALA A 317 5.02 22.86 -6.31
N ALA A 318 6.03 22.02 -6.55
CA ALA A 318 7.29 22.01 -5.82
C ALA A 318 8.27 23.12 -6.23
N LEU A 319 8.01 23.82 -7.34
CA LEU A 319 8.90 24.86 -7.89
C LEU A 319 8.33 26.28 -7.73
N VAL A 320 7.15 26.42 -7.12
CA VAL A 320 6.44 27.69 -6.97
C VAL A 320 6.07 27.87 -5.50
N ASP A 321 6.07 29.11 -5.03
CA ASP A 321 5.71 29.46 -3.66
C ASP A 321 4.25 29.91 -3.50
N GLY A 322 3.79 29.92 -2.25
CA GLY A 322 2.49 30.48 -1.85
C GLY A 322 1.29 29.70 -2.36
N ASP A 323 0.17 30.40 -2.57
CA ASP A 323 -1.12 29.79 -2.92
C ASP A 323 -1.08 29.03 -4.26
N ALA A 324 -0.21 29.45 -5.18
CA ALA A 324 -0.05 28.79 -6.48
C ALA A 324 0.37 27.32 -6.33
N ALA A 325 1.28 27.01 -5.39
CA ALA A 325 1.67 25.64 -5.08
C ALA A 325 0.46 24.80 -4.62
N THR A 326 -0.34 25.35 -3.72
CA THR A 326 -1.56 24.71 -3.20
C THR A 326 -2.55 24.41 -4.31
N TRP A 327 -2.82 25.39 -5.19
CA TRP A 327 -3.74 25.19 -6.32
C TRP A 327 -3.23 24.18 -7.33
N LEU A 328 -1.93 24.12 -7.60
CA LEU A 328 -1.33 23.11 -8.48
C LEU A 328 -1.45 21.71 -7.89
N ALA A 329 -1.20 21.54 -6.58
CA ALA A 329 -1.38 20.25 -5.90
C ALA A 329 -2.86 19.81 -5.88
N ILE A 330 -3.79 20.73 -5.64
CA ILE A 330 -5.23 20.46 -5.71
C ILE A 330 -5.64 20.10 -7.14
N ALA A 331 -5.15 20.82 -8.15
CA ALA A 331 -5.41 20.52 -9.55
C ALA A 331 -4.92 19.11 -9.93
N ALA A 332 -3.74 18.69 -9.43
CA ALA A 332 -3.25 17.33 -9.61
C ALA A 332 -4.18 16.28 -9.01
N ALA A 333 -4.68 16.51 -7.78
CA ALA A 333 -5.64 15.63 -7.13
C ALA A 333 -6.97 15.56 -7.89
N VAL A 334 -7.50 16.70 -8.36
CA VAL A 334 -8.74 16.77 -9.15
C VAL A 334 -8.58 16.06 -10.49
N LEU A 335 -7.48 16.27 -11.21
CA LEU A 335 -7.19 15.57 -12.47
C LEU A 335 -7.16 14.05 -12.26
N THR A 336 -6.49 13.61 -11.19
CA THR A 336 -6.36 12.20 -10.84
C THR A 336 -7.72 11.59 -10.50
N PHE A 337 -8.52 12.29 -9.68
CA PHE A 337 -9.86 11.87 -9.28
C PHE A 337 -10.83 11.83 -10.46
N ALA A 338 -10.90 12.88 -11.27
CA ALA A 338 -11.75 12.92 -12.46
C ALA A 338 -11.38 11.80 -13.44
N GLY A 339 -10.07 11.56 -13.64
CA GLY A 339 -9.58 10.46 -14.45
C GLY A 339 -9.95 9.08 -13.90
N ALA A 340 -9.92 8.90 -12.57
CA ALA A 340 -10.36 7.67 -11.90
C ALA A 340 -11.87 7.44 -12.06
N VAL A 341 -12.69 8.47 -11.84
CA VAL A 341 -14.16 8.42 -12.00
C VAL A 341 -14.54 8.12 -13.45
N ALA A 342 -13.93 8.81 -14.41
CA ALA A 342 -14.18 8.58 -15.83
C ALA A 342 -13.83 7.15 -16.25
N ALA A 343 -12.69 6.63 -15.77
CA ALA A 343 -12.31 5.24 -16.01
C ALA A 343 -13.34 4.28 -15.40
N ALA A 344 -13.76 4.49 -14.15
CA ALA A 344 -14.77 3.66 -13.51
C ALA A 344 -16.14 3.70 -14.23
N ALA A 345 -16.60 4.89 -14.64
CA ALA A 345 -17.87 5.10 -15.30
C ALA A 345 -17.93 4.44 -16.69
N LEU A 346 -16.89 4.63 -17.51
CA LEU A 346 -16.77 3.98 -18.82
C LEU A 346 -16.85 2.45 -18.70
N ARG A 347 -16.31 1.91 -17.61
CA ARG A 347 -16.21 0.46 -17.40
C ARG A 347 -17.49 -0.16 -16.83
N LEU A 348 -18.23 0.58 -16.01
CA LEU A 348 -19.59 0.18 -15.60
C LEU A 348 -20.55 0.12 -16.79
N ALA A 349 -20.36 1.00 -17.77
CA ALA A 349 -21.14 1.00 -19.02
C ALA A 349 -20.83 -0.22 -19.90
N LEU A 350 -19.58 -0.71 -19.92
CA LEU A 350 -19.16 -1.88 -20.70
C LEU A 350 -19.50 -3.24 -20.04
N SER A 351 -19.85 -3.24 -18.74
CA SER A 351 -20.25 -4.44 -17.99
C SER A 351 -21.75 -4.76 -18.03
N ARG A 352 -22.53 -3.91 -18.70
CA ARG A 352 -23.95 -4.14 -19.02
C ARG A 352 -24.05 -4.65 -20.44
#